data_AF-A0A3M1EI93-F1
#
_entry.id   AF-A0A3M1EI93-F1
#
_cell.length_a   1.000
_cell.length_b   1.000
_cell.length_c   1.000
_cell.angle_alpha   90.00
_cell.angle_beta   90.00
_cell.angle_gamma   90.00
#
_symmetry.space_group_name_H-M   'P 1'
#
loop_
_entity.id
_entity.type
_entity.pdbx_description
1 polymer ?
#
loop_
_entity_poly.entity_id
_entity_poly.type
_entity_poly.pdbx_seq_one_letter_code
_entity_poly.pdbx_strand_id
1 'polypeptide(L)'
;MTMIDLDKATLQWFNDHAAQGILITDAQLTIRGWNQWLETHSGRTAEEMIGRNLLEAYPDLVARRLDQAYMRALAGQVVVLSQRLHHYLLPMPPANPYTTFTHMQQSVRIAPLMTDKRVAGTITVIDDVTERVEREEELKHQIAVQEALQEIDRAILTLDLQECLQRLVHYTASLVGAPIAAVLLRDQDKLHLGAYVSGERRLEVSPVDAENSVAAWAIRHGQAILIEDLTEQGSHAPPTPLDPNSQCVVAA
;
A
#
# COMPACT_ATOMS: atom_id res chain seq x y z
N MET A 1 12.73 36.12 42.22
CA MET A 1 12.68 35.77 40.77
C MET A 1 12.80 34.26 40.70
N THR A 2 11.69 33.55 40.62
CA THR A 2 11.68 32.08 40.53
C THR A 2 12.37 31.68 39.23
N MET A 3 13.46 30.92 39.32
CA MET A 3 14.10 30.32 38.16
C MET A 3 13.05 29.49 37.42
N ILE A 4 12.80 29.84 36.16
CA ILE A 4 11.98 29.03 35.26
C ILE A 4 12.74 27.71 35.08
N ASP A 5 12.14 26.62 35.55
CA ASP A 5 12.65 25.27 35.33
C ASP A 5 12.39 24.90 33.86
N LEU A 6 13.40 25.17 33.02
CA LEU A 6 13.35 24.95 31.58
C LEU A 6 13.16 23.46 31.25
N ASP A 7 13.66 22.54 32.08
CA ASP A 7 13.51 21.10 31.86
C ASP A 7 12.05 20.70 32.02
N LYS A 8 11.40 21.17 33.09
CA LYS A 8 9.97 20.96 33.31
C LYS A 8 9.11 21.59 32.22
N ALA A 9 9.41 22.83 31.81
CA ALA A 9 8.68 23.50 30.73
C ALA A 9 8.83 22.77 29.39
N THR A 10 10.02 22.26 29.09
CA THR A 10 10.31 21.51 27.86
C THR A 10 9.57 20.18 27.85
N LEU A 11 9.59 19.43 28.96
CA LEU A 11 8.83 18.18 29.08
C LEU A 11 7.34 18.40 28.91
N GLN A 12 6.80 19.46 29.51
CA GLN A 12 5.39 19.80 29.37
C GLN A 12 5.03 20.14 27.92
N TRP A 13 5.88 20.88 27.21
CA TRP A 13 5.66 21.16 25.80
C TRP A 13 5.67 19.89 24.93
N PHE A 14 6.63 18.98 25.16
CA PHE A 14 6.66 17.69 24.45
C PHE A 14 5.41 16.84 24.71
N ASN A 15 4.86 16.94 25.90
CA ASN A 15 3.67 16.18 26.28
C ASN A 15 2.39 16.75 25.65
N ASP A 16 2.26 18.07 25.63
CA ASP A 16 0.99 18.74 25.31
C ASP A 16 0.90 19.25 23.86
N HIS A 17 2.04 19.55 23.22
CA HIS A 17 2.09 20.31 21.96
C HIS A 17 2.94 19.67 20.85
N ALA A 18 3.56 18.51 21.09
CA ALA A 18 4.34 17.85 20.04
C ALA A 18 3.43 17.38 18.89
N ALA A 19 3.84 17.66 17.65
CA ALA A 19 3.17 17.18 16.44
C ALA A 19 3.43 15.68 16.15
N GLN A 20 4.16 15.00 17.03
CA GLN A 20 4.59 13.61 16.88
C GLN A 20 4.22 12.83 18.14
N GLY A 21 4.02 11.53 17.97
CA GLY A 21 3.81 10.62 19.09
C GLY A 21 5.10 10.41 19.85
N ILE A 22 5.09 10.70 21.16
CA ILE A 22 6.25 10.51 22.04
C ILE A 22 5.87 9.50 23.12
N LEU A 23 6.49 8.32 23.01
CA LEU A 23 6.36 7.22 23.94
C LEU A 23 7.68 7.05 24.69
N ILE A 24 7.63 7.04 26.01
CA ILE A 24 8.80 6.79 26.87
C ILE A 24 8.58 5.50 27.64
N THR A 25 9.59 4.65 27.70
CA THR A 25 9.59 3.46 28.55
C THR A 25 10.79 3.43 29.48
N ASP A 26 10.72 2.70 30.58
CA ASP A 26 11.89 2.29 31.35
C ASP A 26 12.61 1.09 30.72
N ALA A 27 13.66 0.59 31.38
CA ALA A 27 14.47 -0.54 30.93
C ALA A 27 13.71 -1.88 30.88
N GLN A 28 12.56 -1.98 31.55
CA GLN A 28 11.66 -3.15 31.48
C GLN A 28 10.57 -2.96 30.43
N LEU A 29 10.63 -1.90 29.63
CA LEU A 29 9.59 -1.48 28.68
C LEU A 29 8.25 -1.14 29.34
N THR A 30 8.26 -0.76 30.62
CA THR A 30 7.09 -0.17 31.28
C THR A 30 6.93 1.25 30.77
N ILE A 31 5.74 1.60 30.30
CA ILE A 31 5.43 2.92 29.76
C ILE A 31 5.49 3.94 30.89
N ARG A 32 6.28 5.00 30.70
CA ARG A 32 6.47 6.13 31.62
C ARG A 32 6.02 7.46 31.05
N GLY A 33 5.91 7.56 29.73
CA GLY A 33 5.43 8.75 29.04
C GLY A 33 4.58 8.38 27.84
N TRP A 34 3.47 9.08 27.70
CA TRP A 34 2.47 8.90 26.64
C TRP A 34 1.86 10.27 26.37
N ASN A 35 2.27 10.93 25.29
CA ASN A 35 1.89 12.32 25.06
C ASN A 35 0.48 12.47 24.47
N GLN A 36 -0.04 13.70 24.47
CA GLN A 36 -1.38 14.05 23.98
C GLN A 36 -1.63 13.58 22.54
N TRP A 37 -0.60 13.63 21.69
CA TRP A 37 -0.68 13.14 20.32
C TRP A 37 -1.01 11.65 20.28
N LEU A 38 -0.33 10.83 21.10
CA LEU A 38 -0.61 9.40 21.19
C LEU A 38 -2.01 9.14 21.75
N GLU A 39 -2.45 9.89 22.76
CA GLU A 39 -3.83 9.76 23.27
C GLU A 39 -4.87 9.97 22.17
N THR A 40 -4.68 11.05 21.39
CA THR A 40 -5.60 11.45 20.33
C THR A 40 -5.66 10.41 19.23
N HIS A 41 -4.50 9.94 18.75
CA HIS A 41 -4.43 9.04 17.60
C HIS A 41 -4.60 7.57 17.94
N SER A 42 -4.26 7.12 19.16
CA SER A 42 -4.47 5.73 19.58
C SER A 42 -5.82 5.48 20.24
N GLY A 43 -6.51 6.54 20.66
CA GLY A 43 -7.73 6.46 21.47
C GLY A 43 -7.51 5.84 22.86
N ARG A 44 -6.27 5.89 23.40
CA ARG A 44 -5.92 5.37 24.72
C ARG A 44 -5.28 6.46 25.55
N THR A 45 -5.79 6.68 26.76
CA THR A 45 -5.30 7.78 27.60
C THR A 45 -3.94 7.43 28.22
N ALA A 46 -3.18 8.45 28.59
CA ALA A 46 -1.94 8.32 29.33
C ALA A 46 -2.20 7.63 30.68
N GLU A 47 -3.35 7.88 31.33
CA GLU A 47 -3.76 7.22 32.56
C GLU A 47 -3.94 5.69 32.37
N GLU A 48 -4.48 5.26 31.24
CA GLU A 48 -4.63 3.85 30.90
C GLU A 48 -3.30 3.16 30.56
N MET A 49 -2.34 3.91 30.02
CA MET A 49 -1.13 3.36 29.41
C MET A 49 0.09 3.42 30.33
N ILE A 50 0.25 4.50 31.10
CA ILE A 50 1.38 4.68 32.01
C ILE A 50 1.37 3.57 33.07
N GLY A 51 2.53 2.97 33.31
CA GLY A 51 2.71 1.86 34.26
C GLY A 51 2.46 0.47 33.67
N ARG A 52 1.92 0.35 32.45
CA ARG A 52 1.77 -0.93 31.75
C ARG A 52 3.04 -1.29 30.97
N ASN A 53 3.29 -2.58 30.79
CA ASN A 53 4.32 -3.03 29.87
C ASN A 53 3.88 -2.82 28.41
N LEU A 54 4.74 -2.23 27.58
CA LEU A 54 4.44 -1.93 26.19
C LEU A 54 4.08 -3.19 25.37
N LEU A 55 4.82 -4.29 25.58
CA LEU A 55 4.62 -5.53 24.81
C LEU A 55 3.36 -6.29 25.26
N GLU A 56 2.91 -6.08 26.49
CA GLU A 56 1.62 -6.60 26.96
C GLU A 56 0.45 -5.75 26.44
N ALA A 57 0.62 -4.43 26.39
CA ALA A 57 -0.40 -3.53 25.85
C ALA A 57 -0.56 -3.67 24.33
N TYR A 58 0.53 -3.96 23.61
CA TYR A 58 0.56 -4.21 22.17
C TYR A 58 1.31 -5.51 21.84
N PRO A 59 0.67 -6.70 22.02
CA PRO A 59 1.29 -7.99 21.71
C PRO A 59 1.67 -8.17 20.23
N ASP A 60 1.02 -7.43 19.33
CA ASP A 60 1.33 -7.38 17.90
C ASP A 60 2.79 -6.99 17.62
N LEU A 61 3.41 -6.19 18.50
CA LEU A 61 4.82 -5.84 18.40
C LEU A 61 5.73 -7.06 18.43
N VAL A 62 5.40 -8.06 19.24
CA VAL A 62 6.15 -9.33 19.32
C VAL A 62 5.82 -10.21 18.12
N ALA A 63 4.54 -10.30 17.74
CA ALA A 63 4.09 -11.08 16.59
C ALA A 63 4.80 -10.66 15.30
N ARG A 64 5.02 -9.34 15.13
CA ARG A 64 5.72 -8.74 13.98
C ARG A 64 7.22 -8.55 14.20
N ARG A 65 7.78 -9.07 15.30
CA ARG A 65 9.21 -8.99 15.67
C ARG A 65 9.76 -7.56 15.79
N LEU A 66 8.91 -6.59 16.10
CA LEU A 66 9.29 -5.19 16.34
C LEU A 66 9.83 -4.97 17.76
N ASP A 67 9.58 -5.89 18.68
CA ASP A 67 10.20 -5.95 20.02
C ASP A 67 11.74 -5.95 19.95
N GLN A 68 12.33 -6.55 18.92
CA GLN A 68 13.77 -6.52 18.68
C GLN A 68 14.34 -5.11 18.49
N ALA A 69 13.53 -4.16 18.00
CA ALA A 69 13.94 -2.77 17.87
C ALA A 69 14.12 -2.12 19.26
N TYR A 70 13.24 -2.44 20.21
CA TYR A 70 13.36 -1.99 21.59
C TYR A 70 14.55 -2.64 22.30
N MET A 71 14.79 -3.93 22.08
CA MET A 71 15.95 -4.63 22.66
C MET A 71 17.28 -4.02 22.18
N ARG A 72 17.39 -3.68 20.89
CA ARG A 72 18.55 -2.96 20.34
C ARG A 72 18.68 -1.55 20.91
N ALA A 73 17.57 -0.84 21.10
CA ALA A 73 17.58 0.46 21.75
C ALA A 73 18.05 0.37 23.21
N LEU A 74 17.59 -0.61 23.96
CA LEU A 74 18.06 -0.89 25.32
C LEU A 74 19.54 -1.30 25.37
N ALA A 75 20.08 -1.85 24.29
CA ALA A 75 21.52 -2.09 24.12
C ALA A 75 22.32 -0.84 23.72
N GLY A 76 21.68 0.33 23.63
CA GLY A 76 22.31 1.62 23.35
C GLY A 76 22.27 2.05 21.88
N GLN A 77 21.54 1.36 21.01
CA GLN A 77 21.48 1.68 19.58
C GLN A 77 20.29 2.58 19.24
N VAL A 78 20.47 3.55 18.34
CA VAL A 78 19.31 4.23 17.73
C VAL A 78 18.79 3.36 16.59
N VAL A 79 17.50 3.02 16.63
CA VAL A 79 16.82 2.21 15.64
C VAL A 79 15.78 3.04 14.91
N VAL A 80 15.73 2.91 13.59
CA VAL A 80 14.71 3.53 12.75
C VAL A 80 13.87 2.44 12.09
N LEU A 81 12.56 2.51 12.26
CA LEU A 81 11.59 1.69 11.55
C LEU A 81 11.01 2.55 10.42
N SER A 82 11.49 2.30 9.20
CA SER A 82 10.97 3.00 8.02
C SER A 82 9.55 2.55 7.72
N GLN A 83 8.69 3.49 7.32
CA GLN A 83 7.32 3.20 6.87
C GLN A 83 7.31 2.09 5.80
N ARG A 84 8.24 2.12 4.83
CA ARG A 84 8.21 1.18 3.67
C ARG A 84 8.33 -0.29 4.03
N LEU A 85 8.93 -0.59 5.19
CA LEU A 85 9.20 -1.96 5.62
C LEU A 85 8.27 -2.42 6.73
N HIS A 86 7.78 -1.49 7.54
CA HIS A 86 7.04 -1.81 8.76
C HIS A 86 5.61 -1.29 8.74
N HIS A 87 5.28 -0.34 7.85
CA HIS A 87 4.02 0.37 7.73
C HIS A 87 3.65 1.20 8.98
N TYR A 88 3.53 0.56 10.13
CA TYR A 88 3.23 1.19 11.41
C TYR A 88 3.91 0.47 12.58
N LEU A 89 4.20 1.19 13.66
CA LEU A 89 4.56 0.59 14.95
C LEU A 89 3.31 0.25 15.75
N LEU A 90 2.42 1.23 15.95
CA LEU A 90 1.16 1.06 16.67
C LEU A 90 -0.02 1.11 15.70
N PRO A 91 -1.05 0.27 15.85
CA PRO A 91 -2.17 0.19 14.92
C PRO A 91 -3.14 1.36 15.15
N MET A 92 -2.70 2.58 14.83
CA MET A 92 -3.51 3.79 14.95
C MET A 92 -4.30 4.01 13.66
N PRO A 93 -5.58 4.43 13.73
CA PRO A 93 -6.34 4.80 12.55
C PRO A 93 -5.70 5.99 11.81
N PRO A 94 -5.83 6.06 10.49
CA PRO A 94 -5.42 7.22 9.71
C PRO A 94 -6.24 8.46 10.08
N ALA A 95 -5.62 9.63 10.05
CA ALA A 95 -6.29 10.90 10.32
C ALA A 95 -7.35 11.24 9.25
N ASN A 96 -7.08 10.86 8.00
CA ASN A 96 -8.02 10.98 6.88
C ASN A 96 -8.82 9.68 6.72
N PRO A 97 -10.15 9.66 6.94
CA PRO A 97 -10.95 8.44 6.81
C PRO A 97 -11.14 7.96 5.36
N TYR A 98 -10.78 8.79 4.36
CA TYR A 98 -10.90 8.45 2.94
C TYR A 98 -9.65 7.79 2.36
N THR A 99 -8.61 7.58 3.18
CA THR A 99 -7.43 6.83 2.76
C THR A 99 -7.78 5.37 2.44
N THR A 100 -6.97 4.74 1.60
CA THR A 100 -7.03 3.29 1.35
C THR A 100 -6.34 2.48 2.45
N PHE A 101 -5.53 3.11 3.31
CA PHE A 101 -4.82 2.42 4.38
C PHE A 101 -5.72 2.10 5.58
N THR A 102 -5.63 0.88 6.10
CA THR A 102 -6.36 0.50 7.33
C THR A 102 -5.79 1.16 8.60
N HIS A 103 -4.50 1.51 8.57
CA HIS A 103 -3.78 2.16 9.66
C HIS A 103 -2.96 3.32 9.11
N MET A 104 -2.74 4.36 9.93
CA MET A 104 -1.80 5.41 9.57
C MET A 104 -0.42 4.82 9.26
N GLN A 105 0.24 5.38 8.26
CA GLN A 105 1.62 5.03 7.95
C GLN A 105 2.54 5.79 8.91
N GLN A 106 3.48 5.09 9.54
CA GLN A 106 4.35 5.64 10.57
C GLN A 106 5.82 5.47 10.22
N SER A 107 6.57 6.54 10.39
CA SER A 107 8.03 6.49 10.47
C SER A 107 8.44 6.62 11.92
N VAL A 108 9.17 5.64 12.44
CA VAL A 108 9.45 5.56 13.88
C VAL A 108 10.94 5.56 14.16
N ARG A 109 11.34 6.32 15.19
CA ARG A 109 12.70 6.31 15.73
C ARG A 109 12.66 5.93 17.20
N ILE A 110 13.38 4.88 17.55
CA ILE A 110 13.53 4.39 18.93
C ILE A 110 14.98 4.63 19.34
N ALA A 111 15.18 5.36 20.43
CA ALA A 111 16.50 5.69 20.95
C ALA A 111 16.62 5.34 22.44
N PRO A 112 17.81 4.96 22.93
CA PRO A 112 18.05 4.81 24.36
C PRO A 112 17.90 6.15 25.08
N LEU A 113 17.25 6.13 26.24
CA LEU A 113 17.38 7.20 27.22
C LEU A 113 18.55 6.89 28.13
N MET A 114 19.50 7.82 28.22
CA MET A 114 20.74 7.64 28.97
C MET A 114 20.70 8.44 30.28
N THR A 115 21.00 7.79 31.40
CA THR A 115 21.24 8.41 32.70
C THR A 115 22.57 7.90 33.24
N ASP A 116 23.50 8.79 33.60
CA ASP A 116 24.81 8.44 34.16
C ASP A 116 25.56 7.33 33.38
N LYS A 117 25.54 7.41 32.05
CA LYS A 117 26.13 6.43 31.11
C LYS A 117 25.49 5.04 31.12
N ARG A 118 24.30 4.88 31.70
CA ARG A 118 23.48 3.68 31.63
C ARG A 118 22.20 3.95 30.85
N VAL A 119 21.71 2.94 30.14
CA VAL A 119 20.41 3.03 29.49
C VAL A 119 19.34 2.88 30.56
N ALA A 120 18.59 3.96 30.82
CA ALA A 120 17.49 4.01 31.77
C ALA A 120 16.17 3.52 31.16
N GLY A 121 16.08 3.49 29.83
CA GLY A 121 14.89 3.09 29.09
C GLY A 121 14.97 3.50 27.63
N THR A 122 13.81 3.72 27.01
CA THR A 122 13.73 4.14 25.60
C THR A 122 12.84 5.35 25.42
N ILE A 123 13.15 6.14 24.41
CA ILE A 123 12.25 7.14 23.83
C ILE A 123 11.94 6.75 22.40
N THR A 124 10.65 6.72 22.09
CA THR A 124 10.11 6.38 20.79
C THR A 124 9.39 7.60 20.25
N VAL A 125 9.80 8.04 19.06
CA VAL A 125 9.18 9.14 18.32
C VAL A 125 8.50 8.57 17.09
N ILE A 126 7.20 8.83 16.96
CA ILE A 126 6.33 8.34 15.89
C ILE A 126 5.90 9.54 15.05
N ASP A 127 6.21 9.49 13.77
CA ASP A 127 5.81 10.48 12.77
C ASP A 127 4.71 9.88 11.88
N ASP A 128 3.56 10.55 11.77
CA ASP A 128 2.54 10.20 10.79
C ASP A 128 2.99 10.68 9.41
N VAL A 129 3.17 9.72 8.52
CA VAL A 129 3.63 9.95 7.15
C VAL A 129 2.59 9.53 6.12
N THR A 130 1.33 9.29 6.54
CA THR A 130 0.24 8.79 5.70
C THR A 130 0.03 9.65 4.46
N GLU A 131 -0.22 10.96 4.63
CA GLU A 131 -0.44 11.89 3.51
C GLU A 131 0.75 11.91 2.55
N ARG A 132 1.97 11.85 3.08
CA ARG A 132 3.19 11.83 2.26
C ARG A 132 3.30 10.55 1.44
N VAL A 133 2.92 9.40 2.02
CA VAL A 133 2.94 8.11 1.32
C VAL A 133 1.87 8.07 0.24
N GLU A 134 0.64 8.49 0.54
CA GLU A 134 -0.44 8.57 -0.45
C GLU A 134 -0.06 9.45 -1.64
N ARG A 135 0.52 10.63 -1.36
CA ARG A 135 0.95 11.55 -2.41
C ARG A 135 2.10 10.97 -3.24
N GLU A 136 3.00 10.21 -2.62
CA GLU A 136 4.07 9.51 -3.35
C GLU A 136 3.50 8.43 -4.28
N GLU A 137 2.51 7.66 -3.82
CA GLU A 137 1.84 6.62 -4.60
C GLU A 137 1.03 7.20 -5.77
N GLU A 138 0.27 8.27 -5.52
CA GLU A 138 -0.49 8.97 -6.57
C GLU A 138 0.43 9.55 -7.64
N LEU A 139 1.53 10.20 -7.25
CA LEU A 139 2.50 10.74 -8.20
C LEU A 139 3.17 9.62 -9.02
N LYS A 140 3.50 8.49 -8.39
CA LYS A 140 4.05 7.32 -9.11
C LYS A 140 3.05 6.76 -10.10
N HIS A 141 1.78 6.67 -9.74
CA HIS A 141 0.74 6.23 -10.64
C HIS A 141 0.59 7.17 -11.84
N GLN A 142 0.54 8.49 -11.61
CA GLN A 142 0.46 9.49 -12.68
C GLN A 142 1.66 9.41 -13.64
N ILE A 143 2.88 9.25 -13.11
CA ILE A 143 4.09 9.09 -13.93
C ILE A 143 3.98 7.82 -14.79
N ALA A 144 3.60 6.68 -14.20
CA ALA A 144 3.46 5.42 -14.93
C ALA A 144 2.41 5.52 -16.05
N VAL A 145 1.27 6.19 -15.79
CA VAL A 145 0.23 6.43 -16.79
C VAL A 145 0.75 7.33 -17.91
N GLN A 146 1.47 8.41 -17.57
CA GLN A 146 2.03 9.33 -18.55
C GLN A 146 3.09 8.65 -19.44
N GLU A 147 3.98 7.83 -18.85
CA GLU A 147 4.97 7.06 -19.59
C GLU A 147 4.31 6.08 -20.56
N ALA A 148 3.24 5.39 -20.13
CA ALA A 148 2.47 4.50 -20.99
C ALA A 148 1.83 5.24 -22.19
N LEU A 149 1.24 6.43 -21.95
CA LEU A 149 0.66 7.26 -23.01
C LEU A 149 1.71 7.72 -24.03
N GLN A 150 2.87 8.20 -23.55
CA GLN A 150 3.95 8.64 -24.44
C GLN A 150 4.50 7.50 -25.31
N GLU A 151 4.60 6.30 -24.76
CA GLU A 151 5.07 5.14 -25.52
C GLU A 151 4.04 4.71 -26.58
N ILE A 152 2.73 4.79 -26.28
CA ILE A 152 1.65 4.58 -27.26
C ILE A 152 1.74 5.62 -28.38
N ASP A 153 1.86 6.91 -28.04
CA ASP A 153 2.00 7.99 -29.03
C ASP A 153 3.20 7.75 -29.96
N ARG A 154 4.34 7.31 -29.40
CA ARG A 154 5.54 6.99 -30.19
C ARG A 154 5.33 5.80 -31.11
N ALA A 155 4.62 4.77 -30.64
CA ALA A 155 4.33 3.58 -31.43
C ALA A 155 3.34 3.85 -32.58
N ILE A 156 2.37 4.75 -32.38
CA ILE A 156 1.49 5.27 -33.44
C ILE A 156 2.32 6.02 -34.49
N LEU A 157 3.29 6.84 -34.07
CA LEU A 157 4.16 7.61 -34.98
C LEU A 157 5.13 6.74 -35.80
N THR A 158 5.49 5.53 -35.32
CA THR A 158 6.36 4.60 -36.07
C THR A 158 5.66 3.83 -37.19
N LEU A 159 4.34 3.99 -37.38
CA LEU A 159 3.53 3.34 -38.43
C LEU A 159 3.56 1.80 -38.47
N ASP A 160 4.23 1.13 -37.52
CA ASP A 160 4.16 -0.31 -37.35
C ASP A 160 3.07 -0.67 -36.32
N LEU A 161 1.86 -0.85 -36.84
CA LEU A 161 0.68 -1.23 -36.06
C LEU A 161 0.94 -2.50 -35.23
N GLN A 162 1.70 -3.46 -35.75
CA GLN A 162 1.97 -4.73 -35.07
C GLN A 162 2.83 -4.50 -33.82
N GLU A 163 3.91 -3.71 -33.94
CA GLU A 163 4.78 -3.39 -32.81
C GLU A 163 4.05 -2.55 -31.75
N CYS A 164 3.20 -1.62 -32.19
CA CYS A 164 2.35 -0.82 -31.32
C CYS A 164 1.39 -1.69 -30.49
N LEU A 165 0.65 -2.60 -31.14
CA LEU A 165 -0.29 -3.47 -30.44
C LEU A 165 0.42 -4.40 -29.45
N GLN A 166 1.59 -4.94 -29.83
CA GLN A 166 2.36 -5.82 -28.96
C GLN A 166 2.86 -5.10 -27.70
N ARG A 167 3.34 -3.86 -27.83
CA ARG A 167 3.76 -3.04 -26.69
C ARG A 167 2.58 -2.67 -25.80
N LEU A 168 1.48 -2.20 -26.38
CA LEU A 168 0.27 -1.82 -25.64
C LEU A 168 -0.20 -2.95 -24.74
N VAL A 169 -0.34 -4.16 -25.29
CA VAL A 169 -0.77 -5.33 -24.52
C VAL A 169 0.18 -5.63 -23.36
N HIS A 170 1.50 -5.53 -23.58
CA HIS A 170 2.49 -5.80 -22.54
C HIS A 170 2.39 -4.82 -21.37
N TYR A 171 2.22 -3.53 -21.68
CA TYR A 171 2.01 -2.50 -20.65
C TYR A 171 0.69 -2.70 -19.90
N THR A 172 -0.41 -2.96 -20.61
CA THR A 172 -1.72 -3.20 -19.97
C THR A 172 -1.67 -4.43 -19.06
N ALA A 173 -1.05 -5.53 -19.49
CA ALA A 173 -0.87 -6.71 -18.65
C ALA A 173 -0.12 -6.39 -17.36
N SER A 174 0.98 -5.65 -17.48
CA SER A 174 1.83 -5.26 -16.34
C SER A 174 1.13 -4.29 -15.39
N LEU A 175 0.37 -3.33 -15.92
CA LEU A 175 -0.35 -2.33 -15.14
C LEU A 175 -1.49 -2.94 -14.33
N VAL A 176 -2.23 -3.87 -14.94
CA VAL A 176 -3.39 -4.54 -14.31
C VAL A 176 -2.95 -5.76 -13.47
N GLY A 177 -1.70 -6.23 -13.63
CA GLY A 177 -1.24 -7.47 -13.02
C GLY A 177 -1.89 -8.72 -13.63
N ALA A 178 -2.34 -8.62 -14.88
CA ALA A 178 -3.03 -9.70 -15.57
C ALA A 178 -2.02 -10.68 -16.21
N PRO A 179 -2.14 -11.99 -15.96
CA PRO A 179 -1.23 -13.00 -16.55
C PRO A 179 -1.44 -13.16 -18.06
N ILE A 180 -2.63 -12.81 -18.56
CA ILE A 180 -2.99 -12.84 -19.96
C ILE A 180 -3.63 -11.50 -20.31
N ALA A 181 -3.14 -10.87 -21.37
CA ALA A 181 -3.77 -9.72 -22.00
C ALA A 181 -3.71 -9.86 -23.52
N ALA A 182 -4.69 -9.31 -24.22
CA ALA A 182 -4.78 -9.41 -25.66
C ALA A 182 -5.51 -8.21 -26.25
N VAL A 183 -5.12 -7.82 -27.47
CA VAL A 183 -5.86 -6.89 -28.31
C VAL A 183 -6.43 -7.67 -29.48
N LEU A 184 -7.74 -7.56 -29.66
CA LEU A 184 -8.48 -8.13 -30.78
C LEU A 184 -8.77 -7.03 -31.80
N LEU A 185 -8.48 -7.31 -33.06
CA LEU A 185 -8.82 -6.46 -34.20
C LEU A 185 -10.06 -7.03 -34.87
N ARG A 186 -11.01 -6.16 -35.19
CA ARG A 186 -12.20 -6.54 -35.96
C ARG A 186 -11.96 -6.26 -37.45
N ASP A 187 -12.08 -7.31 -38.27
CA ASP A 187 -12.15 -7.19 -39.72
C ASP A 187 -13.52 -7.71 -40.17
N GLN A 188 -14.39 -6.79 -40.61
CA GLN A 188 -15.79 -7.07 -40.95
C GLN A 188 -16.54 -7.77 -39.79
N ASP A 189 -16.89 -9.04 -39.97
CA ASP A 189 -17.61 -9.87 -39.00
C ASP A 189 -16.70 -10.87 -38.27
N LYS A 190 -15.37 -10.72 -38.39
CA LYS A 190 -14.39 -11.59 -37.74
C LYS A 190 -13.55 -10.83 -36.74
N LEU A 191 -13.27 -11.48 -35.62
CA LEU A 191 -12.30 -11.01 -34.63
C LEU A 191 -11.00 -11.78 -34.80
N HIS A 192 -9.91 -11.05 -34.97
CA HIS A 192 -8.57 -11.58 -35.12
C HIS A 192 -7.69 -11.10 -33.97
N LEU A 193 -6.81 -11.98 -33.48
CA LEU A 193 -5.86 -11.61 -32.46
C LEU A 193 -4.77 -10.72 -33.07
N GLY A 194 -4.76 -9.44 -32.68
CA GLY A 194 -3.75 -8.47 -33.14
C GLY A 194 -2.44 -8.62 -32.37
N ALA A 195 -2.53 -8.69 -31.04
CA ALA A 195 -1.38 -8.88 -30.15
C ALA A 195 -1.82 -9.56 -28.84
N TYR A 196 -0.88 -10.22 -28.17
CA TYR A 196 -1.13 -10.84 -26.87
C TYR A 196 0.13 -10.97 -26.00
N VAL A 197 -0.08 -11.09 -24.69
CA VAL A 197 0.91 -11.54 -23.71
C VAL A 197 0.26 -12.65 -22.89
N SER A 198 0.99 -13.74 -22.66
CA SER A 198 0.47 -14.91 -21.95
C SER A 198 1.53 -15.65 -21.12
N GLY A 199 2.42 -14.93 -20.43
CA GLY A 199 3.43 -15.55 -19.53
C GLY A 199 4.14 -16.79 -20.13
N GLU A 200 4.21 -17.88 -19.36
CA GLU A 200 4.78 -19.17 -19.80
C GLU A 200 3.81 -20.05 -20.61
N ARG A 201 2.53 -19.66 -20.71
CA ARG A 201 1.47 -20.48 -21.32
C ARG A 201 1.24 -20.01 -22.74
N ARG A 202 1.31 -20.90 -23.72
CA ARG A 202 0.95 -20.55 -25.10
C ARG A 202 -0.57 -20.41 -25.19
N LEU A 203 -1.06 -19.23 -25.59
CA LEU A 203 -2.46 -19.08 -25.96
C LEU A 203 -2.73 -19.92 -27.21
N GLU A 204 -3.56 -20.96 -27.08
CA GLU A 204 -4.15 -21.64 -28.23
C GLU A 204 -5.26 -20.76 -28.79
N VAL A 205 -4.90 -19.92 -29.77
CA VAL A 205 -5.82 -18.98 -30.39
C VAL A 205 -6.81 -19.76 -31.28
N SER A 206 -7.91 -20.22 -30.70
CA SER A 206 -9.11 -20.56 -31.47
C SER A 206 -9.70 -19.26 -32.05
N PRO A 207 -10.34 -19.27 -33.24
CA PRO A 207 -11.01 -18.08 -33.74
C PRO A 207 -11.95 -17.51 -32.67
N VAL A 208 -11.75 -16.25 -32.30
CA VAL A 208 -12.59 -15.62 -31.28
C VAL A 208 -13.99 -15.47 -31.84
N ASP A 209 -14.97 -16.07 -31.16
CA ASP A 209 -16.38 -16.00 -31.55
C ASP A 209 -16.83 -14.53 -31.56
N ALA A 210 -17.19 -14.02 -32.75
CA ALA A 210 -17.60 -12.64 -32.96
C ALA A 210 -19.02 -12.34 -32.44
N GLU A 211 -19.77 -13.36 -32.00
CA GLU A 211 -21.12 -13.24 -31.47
C GLU A 211 -21.15 -13.49 -29.96
N ASN A 212 -20.50 -14.56 -29.49
CA ASN A 212 -20.66 -15.04 -28.11
C ASN A 212 -19.43 -14.87 -27.22
N SER A 213 -18.42 -14.08 -27.62
CA SER A 213 -17.26 -13.78 -26.75
C SER A 213 -17.43 -12.54 -25.87
N VAL A 214 -16.60 -12.42 -24.83
CA VAL A 214 -16.59 -11.23 -23.96
C VAL A 214 -16.23 -9.98 -24.76
N ALA A 215 -15.34 -10.13 -25.74
CA ALA A 215 -14.98 -9.07 -26.68
C ALA A 215 -16.17 -8.66 -27.57
N ALA A 216 -16.94 -9.62 -28.09
CA ALA A 216 -18.13 -9.34 -28.87
C ALA A 216 -19.19 -8.58 -28.06
N TRP A 217 -19.32 -8.89 -26.77
CA TRP A 217 -20.19 -8.15 -25.86
C TRP A 217 -19.74 -6.69 -25.71
N ALA A 218 -18.46 -6.46 -25.41
CA ALA A 218 -17.90 -5.11 -25.23
C ALA A 218 -18.07 -4.26 -26.49
N ILE A 219 -17.80 -4.84 -27.66
CA ILE A 219 -17.99 -4.18 -28.97
C ILE A 219 -19.45 -3.78 -29.21
N ARG A 220 -20.42 -4.66 -28.87
CA ARG A 220 -21.85 -4.37 -29.09
C ARG A 220 -22.39 -3.26 -28.20
N HIS A 221 -21.93 -3.20 -26.95
CA HIS A 221 -22.45 -2.25 -25.97
C HIS A 221 -21.60 -0.98 -25.87
N GLY A 222 -20.39 -0.97 -26.45
CA GLY A 222 -19.45 0.14 -26.36
C GLY A 222 -19.00 0.42 -24.93
N GLN A 223 -18.98 -0.60 -24.07
CA GLN A 223 -18.69 -0.50 -22.64
C GLN A 223 -17.77 -1.63 -22.21
N ALA A 224 -16.89 -1.31 -21.26
CA ALA A 224 -16.07 -2.32 -20.60
C ALA A 224 -16.94 -3.23 -19.73
N ILE A 225 -16.58 -4.51 -19.70
CA ILE A 225 -17.17 -5.53 -18.82
C ILE A 225 -16.07 -6.18 -18.00
N LEU A 226 -16.33 -6.28 -16.70
CA LEU A 226 -15.55 -7.08 -15.76
C LEU A 226 -16.42 -8.26 -15.32
N ILE A 227 -15.93 -9.47 -15.53
CA ILE A 227 -16.52 -10.70 -15.02
C ILE A 227 -15.53 -11.25 -13.99
N GLU A 228 -15.86 -11.08 -12.71
CA GLU A 228 -14.99 -11.49 -11.59
C GLU A 228 -14.95 -13.01 -11.38
N ASP A 229 -16.05 -13.70 -11.70
CA ASP A 229 -16.14 -15.16 -11.65
C ASP A 229 -16.96 -15.71 -12.82
N LEU A 230 -16.28 -16.44 -13.71
CA LEU A 230 -16.87 -17.11 -14.86
C LEU A 230 -17.65 -18.39 -14.50
N THR A 231 -17.59 -18.85 -13.24
CA THR A 231 -18.24 -20.08 -12.77
C THR A 231 -19.59 -19.87 -12.08
N GLU A 232 -19.95 -18.64 -11.68
CA GLU A 232 -21.08 -18.38 -10.78
C GLU A 232 -22.37 -17.78 -11.41
N GLN A 233 -22.47 -17.51 -12.72
CA GLN A 233 -23.69 -16.90 -13.28
C GLN A 233 -24.68 -17.91 -13.90
N GLY A 234 -25.89 -17.94 -13.36
CA GLY A 234 -26.97 -18.85 -13.73
C GLY A 234 -27.59 -18.60 -15.12
N SER A 235 -28.01 -19.69 -15.76
CA SER A 235 -28.93 -19.86 -16.91
C SER A 235 -28.65 -19.11 -18.23
N HIS A 236 -27.77 -18.11 -18.28
CA HIS A 236 -27.20 -17.60 -19.53
C HIS A 236 -25.72 -17.98 -19.56
N ALA A 237 -25.31 -18.74 -20.59
CA ALA A 237 -23.91 -19.07 -20.76
C ALA A 237 -23.09 -17.76 -20.79
N PRO A 238 -22.09 -17.58 -19.89
CA PRO A 238 -21.29 -16.38 -19.88
C PRO A 238 -20.60 -16.23 -21.25
N PRO A 239 -20.41 -14.99 -21.74
CA PRO A 239 -19.68 -14.79 -22.97
C PRO A 239 -18.29 -15.44 -22.87
N THR A 240 -17.90 -16.13 -23.93
CA THR A 240 -16.74 -17.03 -23.94
C THR A 240 -15.45 -16.22 -23.75
N PRO A 241 -14.61 -16.56 -22.75
CA PRO A 241 -13.32 -15.90 -22.53
C PRO A 241 -12.32 -16.26 -23.65
N LEU A 242 -11.26 -15.46 -23.79
CA LEU A 242 -10.20 -15.73 -24.76
C LEU A 242 -9.39 -17.00 -24.41
N ASP A 243 -9.10 -17.20 -23.12
CA ASP A 243 -8.58 -18.46 -22.58
C ASP A 243 -9.74 -19.18 -21.85
N PRO A 244 -10.13 -20.40 -22.26
CA PRO A 244 -11.16 -21.20 -21.59
C PRO A 244 -10.86 -21.48 -20.11
N ASN A 245 -9.61 -21.36 -19.67
CA ASN A 245 -9.20 -21.57 -18.27
C ASN A 245 -9.24 -20.29 -17.43
N SER A 246 -9.61 -19.15 -18.00
CA SER A 246 -9.75 -17.90 -17.25
C SER A 246 -10.85 -18.03 -16.20
N GLN A 247 -10.57 -17.55 -14.98
CA GLN A 247 -11.56 -17.45 -13.91
C GLN A 247 -12.20 -16.05 -13.87
N CYS A 248 -11.44 -15.03 -14.28
CA CYS A 248 -11.87 -13.64 -14.35
C CYS A 248 -11.45 -13.05 -15.72
N VAL A 249 -12.28 -12.20 -16.29
CA VAL A 249 -11.99 -11.51 -17.57
C VAL A 249 -12.45 -10.06 -17.51
N VAL A 250 -11.61 -9.19 -18.08
CA VAL A 250 -11.97 -7.83 -18.46
C VAL A 250 -11.90 -7.71 -19.97
N ALA A 251 -12.95 -7.16 -20.58
CA ALA A 251 -12.93 -6.72 -21.98
C ALA A 251 -13.38 -5.27 -22.07
N ALA A 252 -12.75 -4.49 -22.94
CA ALA A 252 -13.02 -3.08 -23.19
C ALA A 252 -12.94 -2.78 -24.68
#